data_AF-A0A955B365-F1
#
_entry.id   AF-A0A955B365-F1
#
_cell.length_a   1.000
_cell.length_b   1.000
_cell.length_c   1.000
_cell.angle_alpha   90.00
_cell.angle_beta   90.00
_cell.angle_gamma   90.00
#
_symmetry.space_group_name_H-M   'P 1'
#
loop_
_entity.id
_entity.type
_entity.pdbx_description
1 polymer ?
#
loop_
_entity_poly.entity_id
_entity_poly.type
_entity_poly.pdbx_seq_one_letter_code
_entity_poly.pdbx_strand_id
1 'polypeptide(L)'
;MDLDLVLRWVHILSAIALVGGAFFTKFAFVPGMSAISDGVQREAVASQIRGKWSKVVMATSGLLLISGLINVMGIISTYGTNFDGPYHALVGIKLLLALAVFALSAILSGRSSTAQKLRQNESKWATINLLLAVAVVCVAGYMKSIDRTPKSDASLEEPTAMLVTVDSSWTK
;
A
#
# COMPACT_ATOMS: atom_id res chain seq x y z
N MET A 1 -4.32 23.70 -0.44
CA MET A 1 -3.79 22.40 -0.91
C MET A 1 -4.65 21.33 -0.31
N ASP A 2 -5.26 20.48 -1.13
CA ASP A 2 -6.23 19.50 -0.67
C ASP A 2 -5.54 18.42 0.17
N LEU A 3 -6.05 18.16 1.37
CA LEU A 3 -5.49 17.19 2.31
C LEU A 3 -5.35 15.79 1.66
N ASP A 4 -6.30 15.43 0.81
CA ASP A 4 -6.32 14.18 0.05
C ASP A 4 -5.13 14.04 -0.90
N LEU A 5 -4.70 15.15 -1.52
CA LEU A 5 -3.55 15.15 -2.41
C LEU A 5 -2.26 14.90 -1.62
N VAL A 6 -2.11 15.55 -0.46
CA VAL A 6 -0.95 15.36 0.42
C VAL A 6 -0.89 13.93 0.92
N LEU A 7 -2.00 13.38 1.40
CA LEU A 7 -2.08 12.00 1.88
C LEU A 7 -1.70 11.01 0.77
N ARG A 8 -2.13 11.26 -0.47
CA ARG A 8 -1.75 10.46 -1.63
C ARG A 8 -0.25 10.53 -1.90
N TRP A 9 0.36 11.71 -1.85
CA TRP A 9 1.81 11.87 -2.02
C TRP A 9 2.59 11.14 -0.92
N VAL A 10 2.20 11.33 0.34
CA VAL A 10 2.83 10.65 1.48
C VAL A 10 2.73 9.14 1.33
N HIS A 11 1.57 8.61 0.93
CA HIS A 11 1.37 7.19 0.69
C HIS A 11 2.28 6.67 -0.42
N ILE A 12 2.31 7.34 -1.58
CA ILE A 12 3.12 6.92 -2.73
C ILE A 12 4.61 6.98 -2.42
N LEU A 13 5.09 8.07 -1.81
CA LEU A 13 6.50 8.22 -1.42
C LEU A 13 6.93 7.15 -0.41
N SER A 14 6.08 6.84 0.56
CA SER A 14 6.35 5.78 1.54
C SER A 14 6.39 4.39 0.88
N ALA A 15 5.49 4.11 -0.06
CA ALA A 15 5.50 2.88 -0.85
C ALA A 15 6.79 2.76 -1.70
N ILE A 16 7.18 3.84 -2.39
CA ILE A 16 8.41 3.88 -3.20
C ILE A 16 9.64 3.59 -2.33
N ALA A 17 9.73 4.21 -1.14
CA ALA A 17 10.85 4.01 -0.23
C ALA A 17 10.98 2.54 0.23
N LEU A 18 9.86 1.88 0.55
CA LEU A 18 9.88 0.48 0.99
C LEU A 18 10.15 -0.51 -0.15
N VAL A 19 9.50 -0.32 -1.31
CA VAL A 19 9.74 -1.15 -2.50
C VAL A 19 11.19 -0.97 -2.95
N GLY A 20 11.65 0.27 -3.11
CA GLY A 20 13.04 0.56 -3.45
C GLY A 20 14.04 0.01 -2.43
N GLY A 21 13.68 0.06 -1.14
CA GLY A 21 14.42 -0.58 -0.06
C GLY A 21 14.56 -2.09 -0.20
N ALA A 22 13.50 -2.77 -0.64
CA ALA A 22 13.52 -4.21 -0.91
C ALA A 22 14.46 -4.53 -2.09
N PHE A 23 14.41 -3.74 -3.17
CA PHE A 23 15.36 -3.84 -4.27
C PHE A 23 16.81 -3.61 -3.81
N PHE A 24 17.06 -2.53 -3.08
CA PHE A 24 18.37 -2.23 -2.51
C PHE A 24 18.88 -3.39 -1.65
N THR A 25 18.03 -3.93 -0.78
CA THR A 25 18.40 -5.05 0.09
C THR A 25 18.83 -6.27 -0.73
N LYS A 26 18.03 -6.64 -1.74
CA LYS A 26 18.26 -7.84 -2.54
C LYS A 26 19.48 -7.72 -3.47
N PHE A 27 19.62 -6.59 -4.14
CA PHE A 27 20.57 -6.45 -5.26
C PHE A 27 21.86 -5.71 -4.91
N ALA A 28 21.86 -4.88 -3.87
CA ALA A 28 23.04 -4.11 -3.47
C ALA A 28 23.56 -4.53 -2.10
N PHE A 29 22.70 -4.53 -1.08
CA PHE A 29 23.12 -4.78 0.30
C PHE A 29 23.61 -6.21 0.52
N VAL A 30 22.78 -7.23 0.25
CA VAL A 30 23.15 -8.63 0.48
C VAL A 30 24.38 -9.06 -0.35
N PRO A 31 24.46 -8.77 -1.67
CA PRO A 31 25.66 -9.08 -2.44
C PRO A 31 26.89 -8.29 -1.96
N GLY A 32 26.73 -7.01 -1.65
CA GLY A 32 27.82 -6.16 -1.17
C GLY A 32 28.41 -6.63 0.17
N MET A 33 27.56 -7.07 1.11
CA MET A 33 28.04 -7.65 2.37
C MET A 33 28.69 -9.00 2.15
N SER A 34 28.23 -9.80 1.18
CA SER A 34 28.82 -11.11 0.88
C SER A 34 30.25 -11.03 0.35
N ALA A 35 30.66 -9.89 -0.21
CA ALA A 35 32.02 -9.65 -0.71
C ALA A 35 33.08 -9.44 0.40
N ILE A 36 32.67 -9.12 1.63
CA ILE A 36 33.59 -8.88 2.76
C ILE A 36 33.91 -10.21 3.44
N SER A 37 35.12 -10.74 3.31
CA SER A 37 35.49 -12.06 3.87
C SER A 37 35.49 -12.12 5.40
N ASP A 38 35.91 -11.05 6.06
CA ASP A 38 35.90 -10.95 7.53
C ASP A 38 34.46 -10.77 8.05
N GLY A 39 33.95 -11.79 8.76
CA GLY A 39 32.62 -11.78 9.34
C GLY A 39 32.39 -10.70 10.40
N VAL A 40 33.44 -10.33 11.17
CA VAL A 40 33.33 -9.29 12.21
C VAL A 40 33.19 -7.92 11.55
N GLN A 41 34.06 -7.62 10.58
CA GLN A 41 33.99 -6.39 9.81
C GLN A 41 32.68 -6.29 9.01
N ARG A 42 32.25 -7.40 8.38
CA ARG A 42 30.99 -7.48 7.64
C ARG A 42 29.81 -7.10 8.54
N GLU A 43 29.68 -7.68 9.73
CA GLU A 43 28.56 -7.36 10.62
C GLU A 43 28.67 -5.94 11.22
N ALA A 44 29.89 -5.45 11.48
CA ALA A 44 30.09 -4.07 11.93
C ALA A 44 29.58 -3.03 10.91
N VAL A 45 29.84 -3.24 9.62
CA VAL A 45 29.33 -2.37 8.54
C VAL A 45 27.82 -2.58 8.35
N ALA A 46 27.39 -3.84 8.26
CA ALA A 46 25.99 -4.20 8.03
C ALA A 46 25.07 -3.62 9.13
N SER A 47 25.45 -3.73 10.39
CA SER A 47 24.67 -3.23 11.53
C SER A 47 24.50 -1.71 11.52
N GLN A 48 25.52 -0.94 11.10
CA GLN A 48 25.43 0.52 10.96
C GLN A 48 24.44 0.93 9.86
N ILE A 49 24.52 0.28 8.70
CA ILE A 49 23.61 0.53 7.58
C ILE A 49 22.17 0.18 7.97
N ARG A 50 21.97 -1.04 8.50
CA ARG A 50 20.67 -1.53 8.98
C ARG A 50 20.09 -0.61 10.05
N GLY A 51 20.89 -0.12 11.00
CA GLY A 51 20.45 0.80 12.04
C GLY A 51 19.88 2.12 11.51
N LYS A 52 20.52 2.71 10.49
CA LYS A 52 19.99 3.91 9.82
C LYS A 52 18.75 3.58 9.00
N TRP A 53 18.82 2.50 8.22
CA TRP A 53 17.75 2.06 7.33
C TRP A 53 16.47 1.68 8.09
N SER A 54 16.59 1.06 9.26
CA SER A 54 15.44 0.63 10.06
C SER A 54 14.55 1.79 10.48
N LYS A 55 15.10 2.98 10.70
CA LYS A 55 14.31 4.18 11.03
C LYS A 55 13.42 4.57 9.85
N VAL A 56 13.97 4.52 8.64
CA VAL A 56 13.24 4.80 7.40
C VAL A 56 12.16 3.76 7.18
N VAL A 57 12.47 2.47 7.34
CA VAL A 57 11.50 1.36 7.22
C VAL A 57 10.35 1.55 8.21
N MET A 58 10.63 1.83 9.48
CA MET A 58 9.59 2.01 10.50
C MET A 58 8.73 3.25 10.21
N ALA A 59 9.36 4.38 9.85
CA ALA A 59 8.64 5.62 9.53
C ALA A 59 7.71 5.44 8.32
N THR A 60 8.22 4.90 7.22
CA THR A 60 7.46 4.70 5.97
C THR A 60 6.38 3.63 6.13
N SER A 61 6.64 2.56 6.90
CA SER A 61 5.60 1.57 7.24
C SER A 61 4.48 2.21 8.06
N GLY A 62 4.83 3.03 9.07
CA GLY A 62 3.86 3.77 9.87
C GLY A 62 3.02 4.73 9.03
N LEU A 63 3.65 5.51 8.14
CA LEU A 63 2.96 6.41 7.23
C LEU A 63 2.02 5.66 6.27
N LEU A 64 2.42 4.50 5.74
CA LEU A 64 1.56 3.67 4.89
C LEU A 64 0.37 3.10 5.67
N LEU A 65 0.57 2.66 6.91
CA LEU A 65 -0.51 2.15 7.74
C LEU A 65 -1.54 3.24 8.03
N ILE A 66 -1.09 4.42 8.46
CA ILE A 66 -1.98 5.55 8.78
C ILE A 66 -2.73 6.01 7.52
N SER A 67 -2.02 6.29 6.44
CA SER A 67 -2.65 6.76 5.19
C SER A 67 -3.55 5.70 4.55
N GLY A 68 -3.15 4.43 4.60
CA GLY A 68 -3.95 3.31 4.14
C GLY A 68 -5.25 3.16 4.95
N LEU A 69 -5.17 3.30 6.27
CA LEU A 69 -6.32 3.21 7.16
C LEU A 69 -7.33 4.34 6.92
N ILE A 70 -6.84 5.59 6.79
CA ILE A 70 -7.68 6.76 6.45
C ILE A 70 -8.40 6.50 5.11
N ASN A 71 -7.70 5.96 4.11
CA ASN A 71 -8.30 5.68 2.81
C ASN A 71 -9.37 4.57 2.87
N VAL A 72 -9.14 3.49 3.63
CA VAL A 72 -10.16 2.44 3.80
C VAL A 72 -11.38 2.96 4.57
N MET A 73 -11.17 3.74 5.64
CA MET A 73 -12.26 4.37 6.39
C MET A 73 -13.07 5.33 5.53
N GLY A 74 -12.40 6.14 4.69
CA GLY A 74 -13.07 7.02 3.73
C GLY A 74 -13.96 6.24 2.75
N ILE A 75 -13.47 5.13 2.20
CA ILE A 75 -14.26 4.28 1.31
C ILE A 75 -15.49 3.72 2.02
N ILE A 76 -15.34 3.18 3.24
CA ILE A 76 -16.45 2.62 4.02
C ILE A 76 -17.47 3.71 4.38
N SER A 77 -17.01 4.91 4.74
CA SER A 77 -17.86 6.03 5.13
C SER A 77 -18.65 6.60 3.93
N THR A 78 -17.97 6.83 2.80
CA THR A 78 -18.59 7.43 1.61
C THR A 78 -19.52 6.48 0.90
N TYR A 79 -19.20 5.19 0.88
CA TYR A 79 -19.89 4.26 0.01
C TYR A 79 -20.68 3.16 0.78
N GLY A 80 -20.46 2.99 2.09
CA GLY A 80 -21.14 1.99 2.93
C GLY A 80 -20.49 0.59 2.89
N THR A 81 -21.19 -0.43 3.41
CA THR A 81 -20.77 -1.85 3.32
C THR A 81 -21.35 -2.59 2.10
N ASN A 82 -22.17 -1.90 1.30
CA ASN A 82 -22.85 -2.47 0.14
C ASN A 82 -21.98 -2.32 -1.11
N PHE A 83 -20.91 -3.10 -1.18
CA PHE A 83 -20.10 -3.25 -2.40
C PHE A 83 -20.10 -4.69 -2.83
N ASP A 84 -20.70 -4.92 -3.99
CA ASP A 84 -20.67 -6.19 -4.69
C ASP A 84 -19.22 -6.53 -5.10
N GLY A 85 -18.73 -7.69 -4.63
CA GLY A 85 -17.74 -8.47 -5.38
C GLY A 85 -16.26 -8.43 -4.94
N PRO A 86 -15.33 -8.81 -5.85
CA PRO A 86 -13.93 -9.16 -5.54
C PRO A 86 -13.04 -8.00 -5.06
N TYR A 87 -13.51 -6.75 -5.17
CA TYR A 87 -12.73 -5.57 -4.81
C TYR A 87 -12.35 -5.52 -3.32
N HIS A 88 -13.29 -5.83 -2.41
CA HIS A 88 -13.00 -5.88 -0.97
C HIS A 88 -12.00 -6.97 -0.61
N ALA A 89 -12.12 -8.14 -1.23
CA ALA A 89 -11.18 -9.23 -1.04
C ALA A 89 -9.76 -8.80 -1.49
N LEU A 90 -9.64 -8.09 -2.63
CA LEU A 90 -8.36 -7.57 -3.12
C LEU A 90 -7.77 -6.50 -2.19
N VAL A 91 -8.59 -5.61 -1.61
CA VAL A 91 -8.13 -4.66 -0.58
C VAL A 91 -7.57 -5.42 0.63
N GLY A 92 -8.29 -6.43 1.12
CA GLY A 92 -7.85 -7.25 2.26
C GLY A 92 -6.54 -8.00 1.97
N ILE A 93 -6.44 -8.64 0.80
CA ILE A 93 -5.22 -9.32 0.34
C ILE A 93 -4.06 -8.33 0.27
N LYS A 94 -4.27 -7.14 -0.32
CA LYS A 94 -3.24 -6.10 -0.39
C LYS A 94 -2.74 -5.68 0.99
N LEU A 95 -3.64 -5.53 1.97
CA LEU A 95 -3.29 -5.18 3.34
C LEU A 95 -2.47 -6.29 4.02
N LEU A 96 -2.87 -7.55 3.87
CA LEU A 96 -2.12 -8.69 4.42
C LEU A 96 -0.72 -8.80 3.81
N LEU A 97 -0.62 -8.64 2.48
CA LEU A 97 0.67 -8.63 1.79
C LEU A 97 1.53 -7.46 2.25
N ALA A 98 0.96 -6.26 2.39
CA ALA A 98 1.69 -5.09 2.89
C ALA A 98 2.21 -5.29 4.31
N LEU A 99 1.41 -5.86 5.21
CA LEU A 99 1.83 -6.20 6.57
C LEU A 99 2.99 -7.22 6.56
N ALA A 100 2.94 -8.23 5.70
CA ALA A 100 4.04 -9.18 5.55
C ALA A 100 5.33 -8.48 5.06
N VAL A 101 5.23 -7.56 4.10
CA VAL A 101 6.36 -6.74 3.62
C VAL A 101 6.92 -5.88 4.74
N PHE A 102 6.07 -5.22 5.54
CA PHE A 102 6.54 -4.36 6.64
C PHE A 102 7.25 -5.18 7.71
N ALA A 103 6.69 -6.33 8.09
CA ALA A 103 7.29 -7.23 9.06
C ALA A 103 8.65 -7.75 8.58
N LEU A 104 8.74 -8.26 7.35
CA LEU A 104 10.00 -8.75 6.79
C LEU A 104 11.03 -7.63 6.64
N SER A 105 10.62 -6.46 6.16
CA SER A 105 11.50 -5.30 6.04
C SER A 105 12.05 -4.87 7.40
N ALA A 106 11.21 -4.82 8.43
CA ALA A 106 11.62 -4.49 9.80
C ALA A 106 12.55 -5.55 10.40
N ILE A 107 12.30 -6.84 10.14
CA ILE A 107 13.19 -7.93 10.55
C ILE A 107 14.53 -7.84 9.83
N LEU A 108 14.55 -7.58 8.52
CA LEU A 108 15.78 -7.44 7.73
C LEU A 108 16.59 -6.19 8.12
N SER A 109 15.93 -5.11 8.54
CA SER A 109 16.56 -3.85 8.92
C SER A 109 16.86 -3.68 10.43
N GLY A 110 16.19 -4.43 11.32
CA GLY A 110 16.32 -4.29 12.78
C GLY A 110 17.70 -4.63 13.39
N ARG A 111 17.78 -4.76 14.71
CA ARG A 111 19.01 -5.11 15.43
C ARG A 111 18.81 -6.14 16.55
N SER A 112 17.63 -6.76 16.60
CA SER A 112 17.29 -7.71 17.66
C SER A 112 17.93 -9.08 17.41
N SER A 113 18.18 -9.81 18.50
CA SER A 113 18.68 -11.20 18.45
C SER A 113 17.76 -12.14 17.66
N THR A 114 16.44 -11.92 17.73
CA THR A 114 15.43 -12.64 16.92
C THR A 114 15.63 -12.38 15.42
N ALA A 115 15.92 -11.13 15.03
CA ALA A 115 16.20 -10.78 13.65
C ALA A 115 17.50 -11.42 13.15
N GLN A 116 18.49 -11.61 14.03
CA GLN A 116 19.76 -12.24 13.68
C GLN A 116 19.61 -13.70 13.21
N LYS A 117 18.72 -14.48 13.85
CA LYS A 117 18.42 -15.86 13.44
C LYS A 117 17.79 -15.93 12.05
N LEU A 118 16.83 -15.05 11.75
CA LEU A 118 16.22 -14.99 10.42
C LEU A 118 17.21 -14.50 9.35
N ARG A 119 18.16 -13.64 9.69
CA ARG A 119 19.18 -13.12 8.76
C ARG A 119 20.24 -14.11 8.31
N GLN A 120 20.36 -15.26 8.97
CA GLN A 120 21.25 -16.32 8.49
C GLN A 120 20.92 -16.71 7.03
N ASN A 121 19.66 -16.55 6.63
CA ASN A 121 19.20 -16.71 5.25
C ASN A 121 18.74 -15.37 4.64
N GLU A 122 19.45 -14.27 4.91
CA GLU A 122 19.04 -12.92 4.49
C GLU A 122 18.76 -12.81 2.98
N SER A 123 19.50 -13.52 2.13
CA SER A 123 19.25 -13.53 0.68
C SER A 123 17.88 -14.11 0.33
N LYS A 124 17.47 -15.20 0.99
CA LYS A 124 16.16 -15.82 0.79
C LYS A 124 15.06 -14.87 1.24
N TRP A 125 15.17 -14.32 2.43
CA TRP A 125 14.16 -13.40 2.98
C TRP A 125 14.09 -12.08 2.22
N ALA A 126 15.21 -11.55 1.74
CA ALA A 126 15.22 -10.37 0.86
C ALA A 126 14.50 -10.66 -0.46
N THR A 127 14.66 -11.87 -1.02
CA THR A 127 13.95 -12.30 -2.23
C THR A 127 12.45 -12.40 -1.97
N ILE A 128 12.04 -13.06 -0.88
CA ILE A 128 10.62 -13.18 -0.51
C ILE A 128 10.00 -11.79 -0.28
N ASN A 129 10.68 -10.92 0.48
CA ASN A 129 10.22 -9.57 0.74
C ASN A 129 10.05 -8.76 -0.56
N LEU A 130 11.01 -8.86 -1.48
CA LEU A 130 10.94 -8.23 -2.79
C LEU A 130 9.74 -8.74 -3.60
N LEU A 131 9.54 -10.05 -3.67
CA LEU A 131 8.42 -10.64 -4.41
C LEU A 131 7.07 -10.21 -3.83
N LEU A 132 6.95 -10.17 -2.50
CA LEU A 132 5.75 -9.68 -1.83
C LEU A 132 5.51 -8.20 -2.11
N ALA A 133 6.56 -7.37 -2.07
CA ALA A 133 6.46 -5.95 -2.37
C ALA A 133 6.01 -5.71 -3.83
N VAL A 134 6.56 -6.48 -4.78
CA VAL A 134 6.11 -6.44 -6.18
C VAL A 134 4.66 -6.90 -6.31
N ALA A 135 4.27 -7.97 -5.63
CA ALA A 135 2.88 -8.44 -5.63
C ALA A 135 1.90 -7.38 -5.13
N VAL A 136 2.25 -6.62 -4.07
CA VAL A 136 1.45 -5.48 -3.59
C VAL A 136 1.25 -4.43 -4.68
N VAL A 137 2.29 -4.12 -5.46
CA VAL A 137 2.20 -3.16 -6.58
C VAL A 137 1.34 -3.72 -7.71
N CYS A 138 1.50 -4.99 -8.07
CA CYS A 138 0.67 -5.64 -9.09
C CYS A 138 -0.81 -5.67 -8.71
N VAL A 139 -1.14 -6.01 -7.46
CA VAL A 139 -2.52 -5.97 -6.94
C VAL A 139 -3.05 -4.54 -6.96
N ALA A 140 -2.25 -3.56 -6.54
CA ALA A 140 -2.65 -2.14 -6.59
C ALA A 140 -2.90 -1.65 -8.02
N GLY A 141 -2.08 -2.07 -8.98
CA GLY A 141 -2.24 -1.77 -10.41
C GLY A 141 -3.50 -2.40 -10.99
N TYR A 142 -3.73 -3.68 -10.70
CA TYR A 142 -4.94 -4.39 -11.13
C TYR A 142 -6.22 -3.78 -10.55
N MET A 143 -6.21 -3.40 -9.26
CA MET A 143 -7.34 -2.70 -8.64
C MET A 143 -7.61 -1.33 -9.27
N LYS A 144 -6.59 -0.68 -9.84
CA LYS A 144 -6.74 0.61 -10.53
C LYS A 144 -7.31 0.45 -11.94
N SER A 145 -7.09 -0.70 -12.59
CA SER A 145 -7.64 -0.98 -13.92
C SER A 145 -9.11 -1.42 -13.91
N ILE A 146 -9.69 -1.73 -12.75
CA ILE A 146 -11.12 -2.02 -12.64
C ILE A 146 -11.87 -0.67 -12.68
N ASP A 147 -12.69 -0.47 -13.72
CA ASP A 147 -13.49 0.74 -13.89
C ASP A 147 -14.38 0.96 -12.66
N ARG A 148 -14.35 2.19 -12.13
CA ARG A 148 -15.26 2.64 -11.09
C ARG A 148 -16.35 3.45 -11.77
N THR A 149 -17.48 2.84 -12.09
CA THR A 149 -18.66 3.62 -12.48
C THR A 149 -19.13 4.39 -11.24
N PRO A 150 -19.07 5.75 -11.22
CA PRO A 150 -19.68 6.52 -10.15
C PRO A 150 -21.16 6.15 -10.08
N LYS A 151 -21.74 6.05 -8.88
CA LYS A 151 -23.19 5.95 -8.74
C LYS A 151 -23.78 7.16 -9.47
N SER A 152 -24.49 6.92 -10.56
CA SER A 152 -25.19 7.97 -11.27
C SER A 152 -26.15 8.62 -10.30
N ASP A 153 -26.07 9.95 -10.15
CA ASP A 153 -27.07 10.77 -9.45
C ASP A 153 -28.44 10.76 -10.18
N ALA A 154 -28.65 9.85 -11.14
CA ALA A 154 -29.90 9.63 -11.87
C ALA A 154 -31.06 9.07 -11.00
N SER A 155 -30.98 9.15 -9.68
CA SER A 155 -32.16 9.00 -8.82
C SER A 155 -32.80 10.35 -8.45
N LEU A 156 -32.32 11.48 -9.00
CA LEU A 156 -32.88 12.82 -8.74
C LEU A 156 -33.56 13.48 -9.96
N GLU A 157 -33.62 12.82 -11.12
CA GLU A 157 -34.39 13.25 -12.31
C GLU A 157 -35.16 12.00 -12.82
N GLU A 158 -36.49 11.88 -12.89
CA GLU A 158 -37.65 12.78 -12.83
C GLU A 158 -38.92 12.03 -12.29
N PRO A 159 -40.07 12.70 -12.06
CA PRO A 159 -41.06 12.78 -13.13
C PRO A 159 -41.77 14.15 -13.17
N THR A 160 -41.14 15.17 -13.76
CA THR A 160 -41.85 16.42 -14.12
C THR A 160 -42.56 16.31 -15.48
N ALA A 161 -42.30 15.23 -16.23
CA ALA A 161 -43.00 14.94 -17.49
C ALA A 161 -44.48 14.49 -17.35
N MET A 162 -45.05 14.44 -16.14
CA MET A 162 -46.46 14.09 -15.92
C MET A 162 -47.37 15.32 -15.64
N LEU A 163 -47.03 16.51 -16.15
CA LEU A 163 -47.86 17.72 -16.00
C LEU A 163 -48.10 18.49 -17.32
N VAL A 164 -48.18 17.81 -18.46
CA VAL A 164 -48.68 18.43 -19.71
C VAL A 164 -49.85 17.64 -20.29
N THR A 165 -50.99 17.70 -19.59
CA THR A 165 -52.32 17.66 -20.22
C THR A 165 -53.25 18.59 -19.42
N VAL A 166 -53.02 19.90 -19.50
CA VAL A 166 -54.08 20.88 -19.20
C VAL A 166 -54.87 21.03 -20.48
N ASP A 167 -56.02 20.37 -20.51
CA ASP A 167 -57.11 20.58 -21.47
C ASP A 167 -57.52 22.06 -21.48
N SER A 168 -57.41 22.71 -22.64
CA SER A 168 -57.71 24.14 -22.82
C SER A 168 -59.19 24.41 -23.18
N SER A 169 -60.13 23.54 -22.79
CA SER A 169 -61.55 23.68 -23.16
C SER A 169 -62.39 24.64 -22.30
N TRP A 170 -61.79 25.49 -21.45
CA TRP A 170 -62.54 26.38 -20.54
C TRP A 170 -62.17 27.86 -20.71
N THR A 171 -62.43 28.44 -21.88
CA THR A 171 -62.76 29.87 -22.02
C THR A 171 -63.71 30.09 -23.20
N LYS A 172 -65.01 30.18 -22.89
CA LYS A 172 -66.02 30.92 -23.67
C LYS A 172 -66.94 31.63 -22.69
#